data_AF-A0A1G2T9R4-F1
#
_entry.id   AF-A0A1G2T9R4-F1
#
_cell.length_a   1.000
_cell.length_b   1.000
_cell.length_c   1.000
_cell.angle_alpha   90.00
_cell.angle_beta   90.00
_cell.angle_gamma   90.00
#
_symmetry.space_group_name_H-M   'P 1'
#
loop_
_entity.id
_entity.type
_entity.pdbx_description
1 polymer ?
#
loop_
_entity_poly.entity_id
_entity_poly.type
_entity_poly.pdbx_seq_one_letter_code
_entity_poly.pdbx_strand_id
1 'polypeptide(L)'
;MKKDRYFRSASFPLVTFLFTKGEQIAGVNPTDNPRKKEFAFVITPRLEELVDLYKFGDRNDPDLLVNVRLYEQARNDLLDRLND
;
A
#
# COMPACT_ATOMS: atom_id res chain seq x y z
N MET A 1 -24.27 -4.06 1.79
CA MET A 1 -22.94 -4.20 1.16
C MET A 1 -21.89 -3.78 2.17
N LYS A 2 -21.08 -4.71 2.71
CA LYS A 2 -19.96 -4.41 3.61
C LYS A 2 -18.82 -3.76 2.80
N LYS A 3 -18.88 -2.44 2.58
CA LYS A 3 -17.83 -1.71 1.84
C LYS A 3 -16.63 -1.33 2.74
N ASP A 4 -16.73 -1.44 4.06
CA ASP A 4 -15.80 -0.78 4.98
C ASP A 4 -14.78 -1.71 5.65
N ARG A 5 -14.23 -2.68 4.92
CA ARG A 5 -13.23 -3.62 5.49
C ARG A 5 -11.81 -3.46 4.94
N TYR A 6 -11.66 -2.76 3.83
CA TYR A 6 -10.39 -2.69 3.13
C TYR A 6 -10.09 -1.26 2.67
N PHE A 7 -8.87 -0.82 2.95
CA PHE A 7 -8.31 0.36 2.30
C PHE A 7 -7.81 -0.04 0.93
N ARG A 8 -8.13 0.74 -0.10
CA ARG A 8 -7.76 0.42 -1.48
C ARG A 8 -6.94 1.53 -2.10
N SER A 9 -5.90 1.14 -2.81
CA SER A 9 -5.03 2.08 -3.50
C SER A 9 -4.45 1.47 -4.77
N ALA A 10 -4.46 2.28 -5.83
CA ALA A 10 -3.71 2.04 -7.06
C ALA A 10 -2.38 2.84 -7.10
N SER A 11 -2.10 3.65 -6.07
CA SER A 11 -0.84 4.39 -5.97
C SER A 11 0.28 3.44 -5.57
N PHE A 12 1.07 3.02 -6.56
CA PHE A 12 2.14 2.04 -6.34
C PHE A 12 3.15 2.48 -5.26
N PRO A 13 3.63 3.74 -5.20
CA PRO A 13 4.52 4.19 -4.13
C PRO A 13 3.92 4.07 -2.73
N LEU A 14 2.63 4.42 -2.57
CA LEU A 14 1.94 4.29 -1.28
C LEU A 14 1.76 2.82 -0.90
N VAL A 15 1.39 1.96 -1.86
CA VAL A 15 1.25 0.52 -1.63
C VAL A 15 2.58 -0.09 -1.20
N THR A 16 3.68 0.26 -1.89
CA THR A 16 5.02 -0.21 -1.52
C THR A 16 5.40 0.26 -0.12
N PHE A 17 5.17 1.53 0.20
CA PHE A 17 5.40 2.05 1.56
C PHE A 17 4.63 1.26 2.61
N LEU A 18 3.31 1.11 2.47
CA LEU A 18 2.48 0.36 3.43
C LEU A 18 2.95 -1.10 3.57
N PHE A 19 3.28 -1.74 2.46
CA PHE A 19 3.80 -3.11 2.47
C PHE A 19 5.14 -3.21 3.23
N THR A 20 6.05 -2.24 3.06
CA THR A 20 7.32 -2.20 3.80
C THR A 20 7.12 -1.96 5.30
N LYS A 21 6.01 -1.34 5.72
CA LYS A 21 5.64 -1.15 7.14
C LYS A 21 4.93 -2.38 7.74
N GLY A 22 4.80 -3.45 6.96
CA GLY A 22 4.20 -4.72 7.37
C GLY A 22 2.69 -4.76 7.28
N GLU A 23 2.06 -3.80 6.59
CA GLU A 23 0.61 -3.77 6.44
C GLU A 23 0.14 -4.89 5.50
N GLN A 24 -0.95 -5.57 5.89
CA GLN A 24 -1.38 -6.80 5.24
C GLN A 24 -2.24 -6.53 4.01
N ILE A 25 -1.78 -7.04 2.87
CA ILE A 25 -2.56 -7.09 1.63
C ILE A 25 -3.55 -8.25 1.71
N ALA A 26 -4.84 -7.92 1.60
CA ALA A 26 -5.93 -8.87 1.52
C ALA A 26 -6.18 -9.38 0.10
N GLY A 27 -5.79 -8.61 -0.92
CA GLY A 27 -5.90 -9.03 -2.32
C GLY A 27 -5.57 -7.92 -3.31
N VAL A 28 -5.55 -8.29 -4.59
CA VAL A 28 -5.42 -7.38 -5.73
C VAL A 28 -6.72 -7.47 -6.53
N ASN A 29 -7.40 -6.34 -6.69
CA ASN A 29 -8.71 -6.29 -7.33
C ASN A 29 -8.62 -5.57 -8.68
N PRO A 30 -9.35 -6.01 -9.71
CA PRO A 30 -9.55 -5.20 -10.90
C PRO A 30 -10.37 -3.96 -10.55
N THR A 31 -10.13 -2.87 -11.28
CA THR A 31 -10.98 -1.67 -11.24
C THR A 31 -11.92 -1.64 -12.44
N ASP A 32 -12.79 -0.64 -12.53
CA ASP A 32 -13.64 -0.41 -13.70
C ASP A 32 -12.82 -0.19 -15.00
N ASN A 33 -11.54 0.19 -14.86
CA ASN A 33 -10.59 0.19 -15.95
C ASN A 33 -9.83 -1.15 -15.99
N PRO A 34 -9.97 -1.97 -17.05
CA PRO A 34 -9.34 -3.29 -17.13
C PRO A 34 -7.82 -3.24 -17.19
N ARG A 35 -7.21 -2.08 -17.44
CA ARG A 35 -5.75 -1.87 -17.41
C ARG A 35 -5.23 -1.46 -16.02
N LYS A 36 -6.11 -1.33 -15.03
CA LYS A 36 -5.76 -0.90 -13.68
C LYS A 36 -6.24 -1.90 -12.65
N LYS A 37 -5.30 -2.30 -11.79
CA LYS A 37 -5.55 -3.10 -10.59
C LYS A 37 -5.34 -2.20 -9.36
N GLU A 38 -6.05 -2.48 -8.27
CA GLU A 38 -5.89 -1.84 -6.97
C GLU A 38 -5.51 -2.87 -5.91
N PHE A 39 -4.64 -2.50 -4.98
CA PHE A 39 -4.32 -3.33 -3.82
C PHE A 39 -5.31 -3.04 -2.70
N ALA A 40 -5.84 -4.09 -2.09
CA ALA A 40 -6.69 -4.00 -0.92
C ALA A 40 -5.89 -4.39 0.34
N PHE A 41 -5.83 -3.49 1.31
CA PHE A 41 -5.22 -3.71 2.62
C PHE A 41 -6.31 -3.87 3.67
N VAL A 42 -6.07 -4.71 4.68
CA VAL A 42 -6.94 -4.80 5.87
C VAL A 42 -6.90 -3.45 6.59
N ILE A 43 -8.06 -2.87 6.88
CA ILE A 43 -8.12 -1.62 7.65
C ILE A 43 -7.70 -1.89 9.10
N THR A 44 -6.71 -1.13 9.56
CA THR A 44 -6.27 -1.06 10.95
C THR A 44 -6.07 0.42 11.30
N PRO A 45 -6.16 0.82 12.59
CA PRO A 45 -5.86 2.20 12.99
C PRO A 45 -4.46 2.65 12.54
N ARG A 46 -3.47 1.75 12.65
CA ARG A 46 -2.10 1.99 12.20
C ARG A 46 -2.00 2.24 10.69
N LEU A 47 -2.75 1.49 9.89
CA LEU A 47 -2.77 1.70 8.43
C LEU A 47 -3.30 3.10 8.09
N GLU A 48 -4.37 3.55 8.76
CA GLU A 48 -4.94 4.89 8.56
C GLU A 48 -3.92 5.97 8.92
N GLU A 49 -3.25 5.84 10.08
CA GLU A 49 -2.17 6.73 10.51
C GLU A 49 -1.02 6.77 9.49
N LEU A 50 -0.58 5.62 8.97
CA LEU A 50 0.48 5.54 7.97
C LEU A 50 0.09 6.18 6.63
N VAL A 51 -1.19 6.04 6.22
CA VAL A 51 -1.70 6.69 5.01
C VAL A 51 -1.69 8.21 5.16
N ASP A 52 -2.13 8.71 6.31
CA ASP A 52 -2.15 10.15 6.59
C ASP A 52 -0.73 10.71 6.72
N LEU A 53 0.15 9.99 7.43
CA LEU A 53 1.57 10.31 7.52
C LEU A 53 2.22 10.38 6.13
N TYR A 54 1.97 9.40 5.26
CA TYR A 54 2.54 9.38 3.91
C TYR A 54 2.07 10.57 3.06
N LYS A 55 0.82 11.00 3.22
CA LYS A 55 0.22 12.07 2.40
C LYS A 55 0.51 13.47 2.93
N PHE A 56 0.54 13.63 4.24
CA PHE A 56 0.50 14.94 4.90
C PHE A 56 1.55 15.12 6.00
N GLY A 57 2.29 14.06 6.34
CA GLY A 57 3.35 14.10 7.35
C GLY A 57 4.52 15.00 6.96
N ASP A 58 5.31 15.36 7.96
CA ASP A 58 6.59 16.04 7.74
C ASP A 58 7.50 15.12 6.93
N ARG A 59 8.13 15.65 5.87
CA ARG A 59 9.04 14.87 5.02
C ARG A 59 10.25 14.31 5.75
N ASN A 60 10.61 14.88 6.91
CA ASN A 60 11.71 14.41 7.74
C ASN A 60 11.25 13.46 8.85
N ASP A 61 9.97 13.07 8.88
CA ASP A 61 9.46 12.14 9.87
C ASP A 61 10.17 10.78 9.76
N PRO A 62 10.78 10.27 10.85
CA PRO A 62 11.48 9.00 10.83
C PRO A 62 10.58 7.81 10.44
N ASP A 63 9.28 7.89 10.68
CA ASP A 63 8.33 6.86 10.29
C ASP A 63 8.03 6.85 8.80
N LEU A 64 8.43 7.88 8.04
CA LEU A 64 8.46 7.84 6.57
C LEU A 64 9.70 7.14 6.02
N LEU A 65 10.74 6.96 6.82
CA LEU A 65 11.98 6.33 6.37
C LEU A 65 11.77 4.83 6.14
N VAL A 66 12.28 4.36 5.00
CA VAL A 66 12.30 2.96 4.61
C VAL A 66 13.68 2.62 4.09
N ASN A 67 14.24 1.48 4.54
CA ASN A 67 15.49 0.99 3.99
C ASN A 67 15.33 0.72 2.49
N VAL A 68 16.23 1.28 1.67
CA VAL A 68 16.13 1.18 0.20
C VAL A 68 16.07 -0.27 -0.31
N ARG A 69 16.79 -1.21 0.32
CA ARG A 69 16.76 -2.62 -0.11
C ARG A 69 15.41 -3.27 0.19
N LEU A 70 14.81 -2.93 1.33
CA LEU A 70 13.47 -3.40 1.68
C LEU A 70 12.41 -2.80 0.76
N TYR A 71 12.58 -1.52 0.39
CA TYR A 71 11.68 -0.86 -0.55
C TYR A 71 11.73 -1.52 -1.94
N GLU A 72 12.93 -1.76 -2.49
CA GLU A 72 13.09 -2.42 -3.80
C GLU A 72 12.56 -3.85 -3.78
N GLN A 73 12.82 -4.61 -2.72
CA GLN A 73 12.27 -5.95 -2.56
C GLN A 73 10.74 -5.93 -2.54
N ALA A 74 10.16 -5.10 -1.69
CA ALA A 74 8.71 -4.89 -1.62
C ALA A 74 8.12 -4.50 -2.97
N ARG A 75 8.79 -3.60 -3.69
CA ARG A 75 8.37 -3.14 -5.01
C ARG A 75 8.32 -4.30 -6.02
N ASN A 76 9.34 -5.14 -6.04
CA ASN A 76 9.39 -6.30 -6.94
C ASN A 76 8.33 -7.34 -6.57
N ASP A 77 8.17 -7.67 -5.28
CA ASP A 77 7.14 -8.60 -4.82
C ASP A 77 5.72 -8.14 -5.22
N LEU A 78 5.47 -6.83 -5.20
CA LEU A 78 4.19 -6.25 -5.61
C LEU A 78 4.01 -6.24 -7.13
N LEU A 79 5.08 -6.07 -7.91
CA LEU A 79 5.03 -6.19 -9.37
C LEU A 79 4.70 -7.62 -9.79
N ASP A 80 5.30 -8.61 -9.14
CA ASP A 80 5.01 -10.02 -9.42
C ASP A 80 3.53 -10.34 -9.18
N ARG A 81 2.97 -9.89 -8.05
CA ARG A 81 1.53 -10.02 -7.74
C ARG A 81 0.59 -9.30 -8.72
N LEU A 82 1.07 -8.30 -9.45
CA LEU A 82 0.27 -7.63 -10.48
C LEU A 82 0.25 -8.40 -11.80
N ASN A 83 1.25 -9.25 -12.03
CA ASN A 83 1.40 -10.03 -13.26
C ASN A 83 0.82 -11.45 -13.13
N ASP A 84 0.62 -11.93 -11.90
CA ASP A 84 -0.23 -13.08 -11.58
C ASP A 84 -1.73 -12.80 -11.89
#